data_AF-A0A0V0GSI5-F1
#
_entry.id   AF-A0A0V0GSI5-F1
#
_cell.length_a   1.000
_cell.length_b   1.000
_cell.length_c   1.000
_cell.angle_alpha   90.00
_cell.angle_beta   90.00
_cell.angle_gamma   90.00
#
_symmetry.space_group_name_H-M   'P 1'
#
loop_
_entity.id
_entity.type
_entity.pdbx_description
1 polymer ?
#
loop_
_entity_poly.entity_id
_entity_poly.type
_entity_poly.pdbx_seq_one_letter_code
_entity_poly.pdbx_strand_id
1 'polypeptide(L)' 'MITMGSSPRFPMYDNDFGWGRPVAVRSGMANKFDGKISAFPGREGNGTVDLEVVLAPETMAGLEEDMEFMQYVS' A
#
# COMPACT_ATOMS: atom_id res chain seq x y z
N MET A 1 -8.05 8.40 -13.58
CA MET A 1 -7.96 9.40 -12.47
C MET A 1 -7.23 8.73 -11.33
N ILE A 2 -6.23 9.38 -10.73
CA ILE A 2 -5.54 8.80 -9.57
C ILE A 2 -6.24 9.23 -8.29
N THR A 3 -6.53 8.28 -7.41
CA THR A 3 -7.17 8.53 -6.11
C THR A 3 -6.30 7.98 -5.00
N MET A 4 -5.80 8.86 -4.14
CA MET A 4 -5.08 8.49 -2.93
C MET A 4 -6.06 8.33 -1.76
N GLY A 5 -5.88 7.31 -0.93
CA GLY A 5 -6.60 7.20 0.34
C GLY A 5 -5.84 6.38 1.37
N SER A 6 -6.51 6.10 2.49
CA SER A 6 -5.86 5.60 3.71
C SER A 6 -4.82 6.61 4.24
N SER A 7 -4.11 6.23 5.31
CA SER A 7 -3.04 7.04 5.90
C SER A 7 -2.04 6.13 6.60
N PRO A 8 -0.73 6.31 6.39
CA PRO A 8 0.30 5.56 7.12
C PRO A 8 0.37 5.93 8.60
N ARG A 9 -0.36 6.97 9.03
CA ARG A 9 -0.42 7.41 10.42
C ARG A 9 -1.42 6.62 11.26
N PHE A 10 -2.21 5.74 10.64
CA PHE A 10 -3.15 4.92 11.38
C PHE A 10 -2.43 3.75 12.06
N PRO A 11 -2.73 3.44 13.33
CA PRO A 11 -2.05 2.41 14.12
C PRO A 11 -2.52 1.00 13.72
N MET A 12 -2.40 0.65 12.44
CA MET A 12 -2.96 -0.59 11.89
C MET A 12 -2.33 -1.85 12.51
N TYR A 13 -1.01 -1.82 12.73
CA TYR A 13 -0.27 -2.93 13.33
C TYR A 13 -0.32 -2.96 14.87
N ASP A 14 -0.98 -2.01 15.51
CA ASP A 14 -1.12 -1.98 16.98
C ASP A 14 -2.40 -2.71 17.45
N ASN A 15 -3.23 -3.18 16.51
CA ASN A 15 -4.43 -3.94 16.80
C ASN A 15 -4.08 -5.40 17.10
N ASP A 16 -3.99 -5.75 18.38
CA ASP A 16 -3.85 -7.13 18.84
C ASP A 16 -5.12 -7.58 19.59
N PHE A 17 -5.79 -8.60 19.04
CA PHE A 17 -6.99 -9.19 19.63
C PHE A 17 -6.71 -10.45 20.47
N GLY A 18 -5.44 -10.70 20.81
CA GLY A 18 -4.96 -11.94 21.46
C GLY A 18 -4.38 -12.96 20.48
N TRP A 19 -4.19 -12.58 19.22
CA TRP A 19 -3.55 -13.39 18.18
C TRP A 19 -2.13 -12.94 17.85
N GLY A 20 -1.65 -11.88 18.54
CA GLY A 20 -0.40 -11.23 18.26
C GLY A 20 -0.53 -10.15 17.20
N ARG A 21 0.60 -9.53 16.90
CA ARG A 21 0.73 -8.41 15.95
C ARG A 21 0.25 -8.81 14.54
N PRO A 22 -0.54 -7.96 13.84
CA PRO A 22 -0.98 -8.26 12.47
C PRO A 22 0.17 -8.55 11.51
N VAL A 23 -0.06 -9.50 10.59
CA VAL A 23 0.95 -9.93 9.61
C VAL A 23 1.02 -8.99 8.42
N ALA A 24 -0.11 -8.45 7.96
CA ALA A 24 -0.18 -7.50 6.85
C ALA A 24 -1.49 -6.69 6.90
N VAL A 25 -1.48 -5.51 6.28
CA VAL A 25 -2.66 -4.65 6.11
C VAL A 25 -3.00 -4.56 4.63
N ARG A 26 -4.27 -4.75 4.28
CA ARG A 26 -4.75 -4.68 2.89
C ARG A 26 -6.11 -3.99 2.82
N SER A 27 -6.42 -3.36 1.70
CA SER A 27 -7.75 -2.81 1.48
C SER A 27 -8.77 -3.88 1.04
N GLY A 28 -10.04 -3.65 1.40
CA GLY A 28 -11.16 -4.47 0.93
C GLY A 28 -11.46 -4.26 -0.55
N MET A 29 -12.21 -5.19 -1.15
CA MET A 29 -12.50 -5.23 -2.60
C MET A 29 -13.08 -3.93 -3.16
N ALA A 30 -13.90 -3.21 -2.40
CA ALA A 30 -14.48 -1.93 -2.83
C ALA A 30 -13.44 -0.84 -3.15
N ASN A 31 -12.19 -1.00 -2.67
CA ASN A 31 -11.08 -0.10 -2.96
C ASN A 31 -10.14 -0.64 -4.05
N LYS A 32 -10.56 -1.64 -4.84
CA LYS A 32 -9.74 -2.25 -5.90
C LYS A 32 -10.27 -1.86 -7.27
N PHE A 33 -9.96 -0.64 -7.69
CA PHE A 33 -10.30 -0.10 -8.99
C PHE A 33 -9.12 0.64 -9.60
N ASP A 34 -9.11 0.75 -10.94
CA ASP A 34 -8.02 1.38 -11.66
C ASP A 34 -7.77 2.83 -11.19
N GLY A 35 -6.50 3.14 -10.91
CA GLY A 35 -6.04 4.43 -10.40
C GLY A 35 -6.14 4.59 -8.88
N LYS A 36 -6.54 3.54 -8.14
CA LYS A 36 -6.60 3.60 -6.67
C LYS A 36 -5.24 3.30 -6.06
N ILE A 37 -4.77 4.21 -5.21
CA ILE A 37 -3.59 4.01 -4.37
C ILE A 37 -4.00 4.15 -2.90
N SER A 38 -3.54 3.22 -2.06
CA SER A 38 -3.76 3.23 -0.62
C SER A 38 -2.43 3.15 0.12
N ALA A 39 -2.22 4.04 1.08
CA ALA A 39 -1.03 4.06 1.91
C ALA A 39 -1.28 3.44 3.30
N PHE A 40 -0.40 2.56 3.71
CA PHE A 40 -0.41 1.90 5.02
C PHE A 40 0.90 2.15 5.76
N PRO A 41 0.93 2.13 7.10
CA PRO A 41 2.20 2.08 7.81
C PRO A 41 2.98 0.85 7.33
N GLY A 42 4.31 0.94 7.23
CA GLY A 42 5.13 -0.24 7.00
C GLY A 42 5.20 -1.12 8.25
N ARG A 43 5.19 -2.44 8.07
CA ARG A 43 5.16 -3.39 9.19
C ARG A 43 6.36 -3.30 10.10
N GLU A 44 7.55 -3.11 9.55
CA GLU A 44 8.78 -3.04 10.34
C GLU A 44 8.93 -1.70 11.09
N GLY A 45 8.01 -0.75 10.86
CA GLY A 45 8.05 0.57 11.48
C GLY A 45 9.11 1.48 10.85
N ASN A 46 9.74 2.33 11.66
CA ASN A 46 10.79 3.27 11.23
C ASN A 46 10.36 4.31 10.18
N GLY A 47 9.07 4.65 10.13
CA GLY A 47 8.54 5.62 9.18
C GLY A 47 8.42 5.10 7.74
N THR A 48 8.57 3.78 7.54
CA THR A 48 8.30 3.13 6.25
C THR A 48 6.80 3.15 5.93
N VAL A 49 6.48 3.06 4.64
CA VAL A 49 5.11 3.11 4.12
C VAL A 49 4.93 2.02 3.08
N ASP A 50 3.90 1.20 3.25
CA ASP A 50 3.50 0.21 2.25
C ASP A 50 2.41 0.83 1.36
N LEU A 51 2.58 0.75 0.05
CA LEU A 51 1.59 1.22 -0.92
C LEU A 51 0.87 0.03 -1.58
N GLU A 52 -0.46 0.02 -1.51
CA GLU A 52 -1.28 -0.83 -2.38
C GLU A 52 -1.71 -0.01 -3.60
N VAL A 53 -1.17 -0.36 -4.76
CA VAL A 53 -1.39 0.30 -6.04
C VAL A 53 -2.25 -0.59 -6.92
N VAL A 54 -3.36 -0.06 -7.44
CA VAL A 54 -4.25 -0.76 -8.36
C VAL A 54 -4.35 0.03 -9.64
N LEU A 55 -3.84 -0.55 -10.72
CA LEU A 55 -3.77 0.05 -12.06
C LEU A 55 -4.22 -0.96 -13.11
N ALA A 56 -4.64 -0.48 -14.27
CA ALA A 56 -4.82 -1.29 -15.46
C ALA A 56 -3.51 -2.06 -15.78
N PRO A 57 -3.58 -3.30 -16.30
CA PRO A 57 -2.41 -4.15 -16.51
C PRO A 57 -1.27 -3.47 -17.29
N GLU A 58 -1.61 -2.74 -18.35
CA GLU A 58 -0.65 -2.06 -19.22
C GLU A 58 0.07 -0.92 -18.47
N THR A 59 -0.65 -0.18 -17.64
CA THR A 59 -0.09 0.90 -16.82
C THR A 59 0.77 0.35 -15.69
N MET A 60 0.36 -0.75 -15.07
CA MET A 60 1.16 -1.40 -14.02
C MET A 60 2.48 -1.91 -14.59
N ALA A 61 2.46 -2.56 -15.76
CA ALA A 61 3.68 -3.02 -16.42
C ALA A 61 4.65 -1.86 -16.71
N GLY A 62 4.13 -0.73 -17.19
CA GLY A 62 4.96 0.47 -17.40
C GLY A 62 5.56 1.03 -16.11
N LEU A 63 4.82 1.00 -14.99
CA LEU A 63 5.30 1.46 -13.70
C LEU A 63 6.41 0.55 -13.13
N GLU A 64 6.27 -0.77 -13.31
CA GLU A 64 7.24 -1.76 -12.86
C GLU A 64 8.57 -1.68 -13.64
N GLU A 65 8.53 -1.23 -14.90
CA GLU A 65 9.71 -1.02 -15.75
C GLU A 65 10.36 0.36 -15.54
N ASP A 66 9.71 1.28 -14.84
CA ASP A 66 10.22 2.63 -14.58
C ASP A 66 11.29 2.63 -13.48
N MET A 67 12.56 2.71 -13.90
CA MET A 67 13.70 2.74 -13.00
C MET A 67 13.74 3.98 -12.09
N GLU A 68 13.20 5.12 -12.52
CA GLU A 68 13.12 6.33 -11.68
C GLU A 68 12.10 6.13 -10.56
N PHE A 69 11.01 5.42 -10.81
CA PHE A 69 10.06 5.06 -9.75
C PHE A 69 10.61 3.97 -8.83
N MET A 70 11.14 2.90 -9.43
CA MET A 70 11.60 1.71 -8.69
C MET A 70 12.79 1.98 -7.77
N GLN A 71 13.54 3.07 -7.94
CA GLN A 71 14.59 3.47 -6.99
C GLN A 71 14.06 3.75 -5.57
N TYR A 72 12.76 4.05 -5.43
CA TYR A 72 12.11 4.35 -4.14
C TYR A 72 11.32 3.18 -3.56
N VAL A 73 11.19 2.07 -4.29
CA VAL A 73 10.45 0.87 -3.88
C VAL A 73 11.46 -0.19 -3.43
N SER A 74 11.19 -0.85 -2.30
CA SER A 74 12.07 -1.87 -1.70
C SER A 74 11.33 -3.13 -1.32
#